data_AF-A0A380HIK9-F1
#
_entry.id   AF-A0A380HIK9-F1
#
_cell.length_a   1.000
_cell.length_b   1.000
_cell.length_c   1.000
_cell.angle_alpha   90.00
_cell.angle_beta   90.00
_cell.angle_gamma   90.00
#
_symmetry.space_group_name_H-M   'P 1'
#
loop_
_entity.id
_entity.type
_entity.pdbx_description
1 polymer ?
#
loop_
_entity_poly.entity_id
_entity_poly.type
_entity_poly.pdbx_seq_one_letter_code
_entity_poly.pdbx_strand_id
1 'polypeptide(L)'
;MIYDKDVAFPYPVLTNSSNGYVDCSFEFDINDLYDDGRNFIFEITYNIKNNFIKTLINESKAIIVFIVYSQDNYFKRLTANQNKIIIPKSKISLSNRTTIQLHIQSLEEISMSNCNELAPFYDKYKDQIKLSKHVLLGYSNLVKYQGSEYSSLELFKQSVNREYKNAFEVELNEDSIVLKFNDSKYIIANESSTNLFNMYLFVGLSRALHAFIMNNNTENEEFIELQSLNEHQMNNLDSKLLSLMLNKGIKEIDYESIDSIIAKISNNIIEKYVNSIERIMNYGN
;
A
#
# COMPACT_ATOMS: atom_id res chain seq x y z
N MET A 1 11.43 11.47 -12.54
CA MET A 1 11.68 12.66 -11.70
C MET A 1 10.36 13.03 -11.05
N ILE A 2 10.34 13.54 -9.82
CA ILE A 2 9.15 14.17 -9.25
C ILE A 2 9.29 15.68 -9.43
N TYR A 3 8.20 16.36 -9.75
CA TYR A 3 8.19 17.82 -9.91
C TYR A 3 7.50 18.45 -8.70
N ASP A 4 8.13 19.49 -8.17
CA ASP A 4 7.54 20.38 -7.17
C ASP A 4 7.07 21.69 -7.83
N LYS A 5 6.56 22.61 -7.00
CA LYS A 5 6.06 23.92 -7.42
C LYS A 5 7.16 24.89 -7.87
N ASP A 6 8.43 24.59 -7.61
CA ASP A 6 9.56 25.49 -7.84
C ASP A 6 10.26 25.21 -9.18
N VAL A 7 9.81 24.18 -9.91
CA VAL A 7 10.31 23.85 -11.25
C VAL A 7 9.70 24.78 -12.30
N ALA A 8 10.57 25.55 -12.96
CA ALA A 8 10.19 26.39 -14.08
C ALA A 8 10.33 25.63 -15.41
N PHE A 9 9.32 25.76 -16.27
CA PHE A 9 9.32 25.22 -17.62
C PHE A 9 9.30 26.37 -18.64
N PRO A 10 9.99 26.23 -19.79
CA PRO A 10 9.98 27.25 -20.84
C PRO A 10 8.69 27.23 -21.69
N TYR A 11 7.70 26.41 -21.30
CA TYR A 11 6.42 26.21 -21.97
C TYR A 11 5.31 25.98 -20.94
N PRO A 12 4.02 26.14 -21.31
CA PRO A 12 2.91 25.88 -20.40
C PRO A 12 2.88 24.40 -19.99
N VAL A 13 2.78 24.16 -18.69
CA VAL A 13 2.62 22.84 -18.07
C VAL A 13 1.39 22.88 -17.17
N LEU A 14 0.58 21.83 -17.21
CA LEU A 14 -0.59 21.69 -16.37
C LEU A 14 -0.17 21.28 -14.95
N THR A 15 -0.34 22.18 -13.99
CA THR A 15 -0.03 21.95 -12.57
C THR A 15 -1.01 22.75 -11.71
N ASN A 16 -1.30 22.26 -10.51
CA ASN A 16 -2.20 22.95 -9.56
C ASN A 16 -1.69 24.31 -9.07
N SER A 17 -0.40 24.63 -9.30
CA SER A 17 0.25 25.85 -8.82
C SER A 17 0.61 26.86 -9.91
N SER A 18 0.50 26.48 -11.19
CA SER A 18 1.02 27.25 -12.31
C SER A 18 -0.07 27.94 -13.11
N ASN A 19 0.17 29.19 -13.51
CA ASN A 19 -0.73 29.97 -14.37
C ASN A 19 -0.56 29.65 -15.87
N GLY A 20 -0.19 28.41 -16.23
CA GLY A 20 -0.02 28.01 -17.62
C GLY A 20 -1.35 27.89 -18.37
N TYR A 21 -2.40 27.53 -17.63
CA TYR A 21 -3.75 27.27 -18.11
C TYR A 21 -4.77 28.00 -17.24
N VAL A 22 -5.93 28.31 -17.82
CA VAL A 22 -7.09 28.88 -17.09
C VAL A 22 -7.61 27.85 -16.08
N ASP A 23 -7.84 26.61 -16.54
CA ASP A 23 -8.21 25.47 -15.68
C ASP A 23 -6.98 24.60 -15.39
N CYS A 24 -6.29 24.91 -14.30
CA CYS A 24 -5.00 24.32 -13.95
C CYS A 24 -5.07 23.08 -13.03
N SER A 25 -6.27 22.55 -12.76
CA SER A 25 -6.45 21.42 -11.82
C SER A 25 -6.08 20.07 -12.47
N PHE A 26 -5.14 19.40 -11.82
CA PHE A 26 -4.79 17.99 -11.97
C PHE A 26 -4.63 17.37 -10.58
N GLU A 27 -5.70 16.78 -10.10
CA GLU A 27 -5.82 16.17 -8.77
C GLU A 27 -5.58 14.67 -8.87
N PHE A 28 -4.82 14.14 -7.93
CA PHE A 28 -4.46 12.73 -7.83
C PHE A 28 -4.53 12.31 -6.36
N ASP A 29 -5.16 11.17 -6.12
CA ASP A 29 -5.24 10.56 -4.81
C ASP A 29 -5.09 9.04 -4.88
N ILE A 30 -4.70 8.46 -3.75
CA ILE A 30 -4.61 7.02 -3.53
C ILE A 30 -5.70 6.69 -2.52
N ASN A 31 -6.79 6.12 -3.02
CA ASN A 31 -7.93 5.75 -2.18
C ASN A 31 -7.55 4.63 -1.22
N ASP A 32 -6.77 3.65 -1.71
CA ASP A 32 -6.34 2.51 -0.92
C ASP A 32 -4.97 2.01 -1.39
N LEU A 33 -4.19 1.51 -0.43
CA LEU A 33 -2.90 0.88 -0.65
C LEU A 33 -2.76 -0.31 0.29
N TYR A 34 -2.74 -1.50 -0.30
CA TYR A 34 -2.57 -2.74 0.45
C TYR A 34 -1.51 -3.65 -0.16
N ASP A 35 -1.04 -4.55 0.69
CA ASP A 35 -0.03 -5.54 0.39
C ASP A 35 -0.63 -6.95 0.41
N ASP A 36 -0.70 -7.60 -0.75
CA ASP A 36 -1.23 -8.97 -0.88
C ASP A 36 -0.22 -10.07 -0.49
N GLY A 37 0.97 -9.68 -0.02
CA GLY A 37 2.10 -10.55 0.29
C GLY A 37 3.21 -10.47 -0.76
N ARG A 38 2.87 -10.45 -2.06
CA ARG A 38 3.83 -10.46 -3.18
C ARG A 38 3.92 -9.11 -3.90
N ASN A 39 2.84 -8.36 -3.91
CA ASN A 39 2.67 -7.11 -4.64
C ASN A 39 2.15 -6.01 -3.71
N PHE A 40 2.55 -4.78 -4.03
CA PHE A 40 1.83 -3.60 -3.60
C PHE A 40 0.73 -3.29 -4.61
N ILE A 41 -0.48 -3.06 -4.11
CA ILE A 41 -1.66 -2.77 -4.90
C ILE A 41 -2.14 -1.37 -4.53
N PHE A 42 -2.13 -0.47 -5.51
CA PHE A 42 -2.59 0.90 -5.38
C PHE A 42 -3.94 1.04 -6.08
N GLU A 43 -4.95 1.49 -5.35
CA GLU A 43 -6.22 1.92 -5.89
C GLU A 43 -6.20 3.45 -5.96
N ILE A 44 -6.22 3.98 -7.19
CA ILE A 44 -5.97 5.38 -7.48
C ILE A 44 -7.19 6.06 -8.09
N THR A 45 -7.32 7.34 -7.80
CA THR A 45 -8.24 8.23 -8.50
C THR A 45 -7.49 9.46 -8.98
N TYR A 46 -7.88 9.98 -10.13
CA TYR A 46 -7.35 11.23 -10.63
C TYR A 46 -8.39 11.98 -11.44
N ASN A 47 -8.28 13.31 -11.41
CA ASN A 47 -9.14 14.21 -12.14
C ASN A 47 -8.29 15.29 -12.80
N ILE A 48 -8.46 15.42 -14.11
CA ILE A 48 -7.87 16.50 -14.91
C ILE A 48 -9.03 17.45 -15.22
N LYS A 49 -8.91 18.76 -15.01
CA LYS A 49 -9.99 19.69 -15.43
C LYS A 49 -9.85 20.08 -16.90
N ASN A 50 -8.61 20.34 -17.33
CA ASN A 50 -8.29 20.83 -18.66
C ASN A 50 -8.78 19.89 -19.80
N ASN A 51 -9.66 20.37 -20.68
CA ASN A 51 -10.25 19.54 -21.74
C ASN A 51 -9.28 19.30 -22.90
N PHE A 52 -8.44 20.28 -23.24
CA PHE A 52 -7.40 20.09 -24.25
C PHE A 52 -6.50 18.90 -23.91
N ILE A 53 -6.03 18.82 -22.66
CA ILE A 53 -5.17 17.72 -22.19
C ILE A 53 -5.94 16.39 -22.14
N LYS A 54 -7.21 16.38 -21.72
CA LYS A 54 -8.07 15.18 -21.81
C LYS A 54 -8.17 14.67 -23.25
N THR A 55 -8.39 15.56 -24.20
CA THR A 55 -8.49 15.20 -25.62
C THR A 55 -7.18 14.57 -26.11
N LEU A 56 -6.02 15.14 -25.74
CA LEU A 56 -4.72 14.55 -26.09
C LEU A 56 -4.52 13.14 -25.53
N ILE A 57 -4.99 12.89 -24.30
CA ILE A 57 -4.91 11.56 -23.69
C ILE A 57 -5.87 10.59 -24.38
N ASN A 58 -7.11 11.01 -24.65
CA ASN A 58 -8.13 10.20 -25.32
C ASN A 58 -7.73 9.84 -26.76
N GLU A 59 -7.06 10.76 -27.47
CA GLU A 59 -6.50 10.53 -28.80
C GLU A 59 -5.17 9.76 -28.78
N SER A 60 -4.69 9.32 -27.62
CA SER A 60 -3.39 8.63 -27.45
C SER A 60 -2.18 9.44 -27.91
N LYS A 61 -2.29 10.77 -27.95
CA LYS A 61 -1.20 11.72 -28.22
C LYS A 61 -0.41 12.07 -26.97
N ALA A 62 -1.00 11.83 -25.80
CA ALA A 62 -0.38 11.94 -24.50
C ALA A 62 -0.70 10.71 -23.65
N ILE A 63 0.16 10.44 -22.66
CA ILE A 63 -0.03 9.32 -21.74
C ILE A 63 0.19 9.74 -20.30
N ILE A 64 -0.60 9.17 -19.40
CA ILE A 64 -0.40 9.34 -17.97
C ILE A 64 0.64 8.31 -17.50
N VAL A 65 1.61 8.77 -16.72
CA VAL A 65 2.67 7.96 -16.13
C VAL A 65 2.55 8.04 -14.62
N PHE A 66 2.34 6.90 -13.99
CA PHE A 66 2.41 6.74 -12.54
C PHE A 66 3.85 6.60 -12.10
N ILE A 67 4.24 7.41 -11.13
CA ILE A 67 5.61 7.51 -10.66
C ILE A 67 5.63 7.26 -9.16
N VAL A 68 6.41 6.26 -8.75
CA VAL A 68 6.78 6.04 -7.36
C VAL A 68 8.23 6.45 -7.22
N TYR A 69 8.46 7.44 -6.37
CA TYR A 69 9.79 7.88 -5.99
C TYR A 69 10.07 7.41 -4.57
N SER A 70 10.98 6.46 -4.45
CA SER A 70 11.42 5.88 -3.18
C SER A 70 12.94 5.73 -3.20
N GLN A 71 13.49 4.79 -2.43
CA GLN A 71 14.87 4.34 -2.67
C GLN A 71 15.02 3.79 -4.09
N ASP A 72 14.00 3.07 -4.57
CA ASP A 72 13.90 2.57 -5.93
C ASP A 72 12.84 3.38 -6.69
N ASN A 73 13.19 3.90 -7.87
CA ASN A 73 12.25 4.64 -8.70
C ASN A 73 11.48 3.70 -9.63
N TYR A 74 10.17 3.85 -9.68
CA TYR A 74 9.31 3.06 -10.56
C TYR A 74 8.39 3.94 -11.38
N PHE A 75 8.25 3.56 -12.64
CA PHE A 75 7.46 4.28 -13.63
C PHE A 75 6.54 3.29 -14.35
N LYS A 76 5.25 3.60 -14.42
CA LYS A 76 4.28 2.80 -15.16
C LYS A 76 3.38 3.70 -15.98
N ARG A 77 3.34 3.45 -17.28
CA ARG A 77 2.36 4.06 -18.18
C ARG A 77 0.98 3.49 -17.87
N LEU A 78 0.00 4.37 -17.67
CA LEU A 78 -1.37 3.99 -17.40
C LEU A 78 -2.12 3.77 -18.69
N THR A 79 -2.97 2.74 -18.70
CA THR A 79 -3.99 2.59 -19.75
C THR A 79 -5.18 3.50 -19.44
N ALA A 80 -6.02 3.74 -20.44
CA ALA A 80 -7.25 4.50 -20.26
C ALA A 80 -8.09 3.92 -19.10
N ASN A 81 -8.56 4.79 -18.21
CA ASN A 81 -9.39 4.46 -17.05
C ASN A 81 -8.75 3.47 -16.05
N GLN A 82 -7.42 3.33 -16.04
CA GLN A 82 -6.75 2.46 -15.09
C GLN A 82 -6.76 3.07 -13.68
N ASN A 83 -7.57 2.49 -12.80
CA ASN A 83 -7.68 2.85 -11.38
C ASN A 83 -6.92 1.91 -10.44
N LYS A 84 -6.39 0.79 -10.95
CA LYS A 84 -5.65 -0.20 -10.15
C LYS A 84 -4.25 -0.41 -10.68
N ILE A 85 -3.24 -0.29 -9.81
CA ILE A 85 -1.83 -0.47 -10.15
C ILE A 85 -1.23 -1.52 -9.24
N ILE A 86 -0.77 -2.61 -9.85
CA ILE A 86 -0.07 -3.69 -9.16
C ILE A 86 1.43 -3.56 -9.46
N ILE A 87 2.24 -3.56 -8.39
CA ILE A 87 3.71 -3.49 -8.46
C ILE A 87 4.29 -4.62 -7.61
N PRO A 88 5.12 -5.52 -8.18
CA PRO A 88 5.80 -6.54 -7.40
C PRO A 88 6.73 -5.94 -6.35
N LYS A 89 6.79 -6.51 -5.14
CA LYS A 89 7.72 -6.08 -4.09
C LYS A 89 9.19 -6.20 -4.49
N SER A 90 9.51 -7.07 -5.45
CA SER A 90 10.86 -7.18 -6.01
C SER A 90 11.28 -5.97 -6.86
N LYS A 91 10.35 -5.06 -7.17
CA LYS A 91 10.61 -3.88 -8.01
C LYS A 91 10.72 -2.58 -7.24
N ILE A 92 10.12 -2.50 -6.05
CA ILE A 92 10.10 -1.28 -5.24
C ILE A 92 10.13 -1.58 -3.75
N SER A 93 10.74 -0.67 -3.00
CA SER A 93 10.70 -0.65 -1.54
C SER A 93 9.91 0.58 -1.08
N LEU A 94 8.82 0.37 -0.34
CA LEU A 94 8.02 1.47 0.21
C LEU A 94 8.53 1.86 1.61
N SER A 95 8.57 3.17 1.88
CA SER A 95 8.93 3.73 3.19
C SER A 95 8.23 5.06 3.40
N ASN A 96 8.29 5.63 4.61
CA ASN A 96 7.66 6.92 4.93
C ASN A 96 8.23 8.11 4.12
N ARG A 97 9.31 7.89 3.35
CA ARG A 97 9.89 8.85 2.39
C ARG A 97 9.35 8.69 0.97
N THR A 98 8.58 7.64 0.71
CA THR A 98 8.04 7.36 -0.61
C THR A 98 7.00 8.40 -0.99
N THR A 99 7.16 8.94 -2.19
CA THR A 99 6.27 9.93 -2.78
C THR A 99 5.76 9.43 -4.12
N ILE A 100 4.51 9.73 -4.42
CA ILE A 100 3.81 9.24 -5.59
C ILE A 100 3.20 10.42 -6.33
N GLN A 101 3.32 10.42 -7.66
CA GLN A 101 2.83 11.48 -8.53
C GLN A 101 2.38 10.91 -9.88
N LEU A 102 1.40 11.55 -10.51
CA LEU A 102 1.04 11.30 -11.91
C LEU A 102 1.61 12.38 -12.80
N HIS A 103 2.24 11.98 -13.90
CA HIS A 103 2.71 12.88 -14.95
C HIS A 103 1.96 12.63 -16.25
N ILE A 104 1.83 13.66 -17.07
CA ILE A 104 1.32 13.56 -18.43
C ILE A 104 2.48 13.83 -19.37
N GLN A 105 2.78 12.88 -20.24
CA GLN A 105 3.88 12.97 -21.20
C GLN A 105 3.35 12.92 -22.63
N SER A 106 3.91 13.75 -23.52
CA SER A 106 3.60 13.69 -24.95
C SER A 106 4.15 12.42 -25.59
N LEU A 107 3.35 11.80 -26.46
CA LEU A 107 3.75 10.66 -27.29
C LEU A 107 4.11 11.09 -28.72
N GLU A 108 3.78 12.31 -29.11
CA GLU A 108 4.13 12.93 -30.39
C GLU A 108 4.40 14.43 -30.22
N GLU A 109 4.71 15.13 -31.31
CA GLU A 109 4.79 16.59 -31.29
C GLU A 109 3.38 17.18 -31.13
N ILE A 110 3.23 18.15 -30.23
CA ILE A 110 1.94 18.78 -29.92
C ILE A 110 2.00 20.27 -30.25
N SER A 111 1.08 20.71 -31.10
CA SER A 111 0.83 22.13 -31.35
C SER A 111 -0.15 22.69 -30.33
N MET A 112 0.19 23.84 -29.75
CA MET A 112 -0.70 24.57 -28.83
C MET A 112 -1.61 25.59 -29.54
N SER A 113 -1.54 25.70 -30.88
CA SER A 113 -2.35 26.62 -31.69
C SER A 113 -3.86 26.53 -31.39
N ASN A 114 -4.34 25.30 -31.15
CA ASN A 114 -5.76 25.01 -30.93
C ASN A 114 -6.13 24.93 -29.44
N CYS A 115 -5.22 25.29 -28.53
CA CYS A 115 -5.49 25.27 -27.10
C CYS A 115 -6.12 26.60 -26.68
N ASN A 116 -7.44 26.60 -26.44
CA ASN A 116 -8.18 27.76 -25.96
C ASN A 116 -8.15 27.93 -24.43
N GLU A 117 -7.56 26.97 -23.72
CA GLU A 117 -7.51 26.92 -22.26
C GLU A 117 -6.17 27.41 -21.70
N LEU A 118 -5.26 27.87 -22.56
CA LEU A 118 -4.03 28.53 -22.14
C LEU A 118 -4.35 29.83 -21.43
N ALA A 119 -3.47 30.23 -20.50
CA ALA A 119 -3.61 31.54 -19.87
C ALA A 119 -3.48 32.66 -20.91
N PRO A 120 -4.17 33.82 -20.71
CA PRO A 120 -4.20 34.92 -21.68
C PRO A 120 -2.82 35.46 -22.11
N PHE A 121 -1.80 35.26 -21.26
CA PHE A 121 -0.41 35.56 -21.59
C PHE A 121 0.05 34.90 -22.90
N TYR A 122 -0.43 33.69 -23.19
CA TYR A 122 0.00 32.89 -24.34
C TYR A 122 -0.78 33.18 -25.62
N ASP A 123 -1.86 33.95 -25.60
CA ASP A 123 -2.74 34.16 -26.77
C ASP A 123 -1.98 34.67 -28.01
N LYS A 124 -0.96 35.50 -27.80
CA LYS A 124 -0.15 36.08 -28.88
C LYS A 124 0.90 35.12 -29.47
N TYR A 125 1.21 34.04 -28.76
CA TYR A 125 2.33 33.16 -29.09
C TYR A 125 1.94 31.68 -29.21
N LYS A 126 0.70 31.30 -28.89
CA LYS A 126 0.25 29.90 -28.85
C LYS A 126 0.48 29.14 -30.16
N ASP A 127 0.40 29.82 -31.30
CA ASP A 127 0.65 29.24 -32.63
C ASP A 127 2.12 28.89 -32.88
N GLN A 128 3.04 29.51 -32.12
CA GLN A 128 4.48 29.28 -32.19
C GLN A 128 4.93 28.20 -31.20
N ILE A 129 4.09 27.81 -30.25
CA ILE A 129 4.42 26.83 -29.22
C ILE A 129 4.20 25.42 -29.79
N LYS A 130 5.30 24.79 -30.16
CA LYS A 130 5.36 23.37 -30.54
C LYS A 130 6.15 22.59 -29.50
N LEU A 131 5.49 21.64 -28.89
CA LEU A 131 6.06 20.78 -27.86
C LEU A 131 6.58 19.50 -28.50
N SER A 132 7.86 19.20 -28.29
CA SER A 132 8.48 17.99 -28.83
C SER A 132 7.87 16.72 -28.24
N LYS A 133 8.17 15.58 -28.88
CA LYS A 133 7.83 14.25 -28.38
C LYS A 133 8.48 13.99 -27.01
N HIS A 134 7.77 13.33 -26.11
CA HIS A 134 8.21 12.92 -24.77
C HIS A 134 8.46 14.06 -23.75
N VAL A 135 7.98 15.26 -24.03
CA VAL A 135 8.02 16.34 -23.04
C VAL A 135 6.89 16.21 -22.02
N LEU A 136 7.08 16.86 -20.88
CA LEU A 136 6.06 16.93 -19.83
C LEU A 136 4.96 17.89 -20.26
N LEU A 137 3.70 17.46 -20.15
CA LEU A 137 2.53 18.30 -20.39
C LEU A 137 1.84 18.72 -19.11
N GLY A 138 2.00 17.93 -18.05
CA GLY A 138 1.41 18.21 -16.75
C GLY A 138 1.89 17.26 -15.66
N TYR A 139 1.72 17.66 -14.41
CA TYR A 139 1.95 16.81 -13.25
C TYR A 139 0.92 17.11 -12.14
N SER A 140 0.55 16.07 -11.40
CA SER A 140 -0.43 16.16 -10.32
C SER A 140 0.19 16.70 -9.02
N ASN A 141 -0.65 16.87 -7.99
CA ASN A 141 -0.17 16.97 -6.61
C ASN A 141 0.63 15.72 -6.20
N LEU A 142 1.40 15.88 -5.12
CA LEU A 142 2.19 14.82 -4.51
C LEU A 142 1.41 14.12 -3.41
N VAL A 143 1.40 12.79 -3.46
CA VAL A 143 0.88 11.94 -2.39
C VAL A 143 2.06 11.30 -1.65
N LYS A 144 2.12 11.46 -0.32
CA LYS A 144 3.15 10.85 0.52
C LYS A 144 2.64 9.53 1.08
N TYR A 145 3.43 8.47 0.96
CA TYR A 145 3.14 7.23 1.67
C TYR A 145 3.43 7.42 3.15
N GLN A 146 2.43 7.16 4.00
CA GLN A 146 2.56 7.33 5.45
C GLN A 146 3.01 6.04 6.18
N GLY A 147 3.16 4.92 5.47
CA GLY A 147 3.52 3.64 6.09
C GLY A 147 2.30 2.86 6.57
N SER A 148 2.50 1.57 6.86
CA SER A 148 1.61 0.82 7.77
C SER A 148 2.10 1.09 9.19
N GLU A 149 1.25 1.59 10.09
CA GLU A 149 1.64 1.95 11.46
C GLU A 149 2.13 0.75 12.30
N TYR A 150 1.84 -0.49 11.89
CA TYR A 150 2.16 -1.68 12.68
C TYR A 150 2.77 -2.81 11.83
N SER A 151 3.84 -3.42 12.36
CA SER A 151 4.32 -4.71 11.88
C SER A 151 3.72 -5.85 12.70
N SER A 152 3.41 -7.00 12.07
CA SER A 152 2.82 -8.15 12.77
C SER A 152 3.72 -8.73 13.87
N LEU A 153 5.02 -8.42 13.87
CA LEU A 153 5.97 -8.83 14.92
C LEU A 153 5.85 -7.98 16.19
N GLU A 154 5.45 -6.71 16.09
CA GLU A 154 5.26 -5.83 17.24
C GLU A 154 4.03 -6.18 18.10
N LEU A 155 3.16 -7.06 17.59
CA LEU A 155 2.04 -7.62 18.35
C LEU A 155 2.51 -8.60 19.44
N PHE A 156 3.68 -9.21 19.30
CA PHE A 156 4.05 -10.35 20.13
C PHE A 156 5.03 -9.99 21.25
N LYS A 157 4.73 -10.48 22.44
CA LYS A 157 5.66 -10.50 23.58
C LYS A 157 5.92 -11.95 23.97
N GLN A 158 7.14 -12.23 24.43
CA GLN A 158 7.51 -13.56 24.92
C GLN A 158 7.72 -13.51 26.42
N SER A 159 7.30 -14.54 27.13
CA SER A 159 7.55 -14.70 28.57
C SER A 159 7.95 -16.12 28.90
N VAL A 160 9.03 -16.28 29.68
CA VAL A 160 9.52 -17.58 30.14
C VAL A 160 9.50 -17.64 31.66
N ASN A 161 8.75 -18.57 32.24
CA ASN A 161 8.76 -18.80 33.68
C ASN A 161 8.50 -20.28 34.01
N ARG A 162 9.41 -20.90 34.77
CA ARG A 162 9.32 -22.32 35.20
C ARG A 162 8.11 -22.61 36.08
N GLU A 163 7.50 -21.60 36.67
CA GLU A 163 6.29 -21.72 37.48
C GLU A 163 5.02 -21.84 36.63
N TYR A 164 5.09 -21.59 35.31
CA TYR A 164 3.95 -21.79 34.42
C TYR A 164 3.57 -23.27 34.37
N LYS A 165 2.28 -23.54 34.59
CA LYS A 165 1.71 -24.88 34.63
C LYS A 165 1.83 -25.60 33.27
N ASN A 166 1.65 -24.85 32.19
CA ASN A 166 1.61 -25.38 30.83
C ASN A 166 2.94 -25.15 30.11
N ALA A 167 3.29 -26.07 29.20
CA ALA A 167 4.47 -25.92 28.35
C ALA A 167 4.42 -24.67 27.47
N PHE A 168 3.21 -24.37 26.97
CA PHE A 168 2.91 -23.20 26.15
C PHE A 168 1.51 -22.70 26.47
N GLU A 169 1.34 -21.38 26.53
CA GLU A 169 0.07 -20.72 26.71
C GLU A 169 0.08 -19.37 25.99
N VAL A 170 -1.10 -18.95 25.50
CA VAL A 170 -1.30 -17.63 24.90
C VAL A 170 -2.18 -16.83 25.83
N GLU A 171 -1.71 -15.64 26.19
CA GLU A 171 -2.46 -14.62 26.91
C GLU A 171 -2.61 -13.39 26.01
N LEU A 172 -3.81 -12.81 25.97
CA LEU A 172 -4.09 -11.57 25.25
C LEU A 172 -4.10 -10.43 26.26
N ASN A 173 -3.17 -9.50 26.11
CA ASN A 173 -3.12 -8.26 26.88
C ASN A 173 -3.78 -7.12 26.10
N GLU A 174 -3.94 -5.97 26.74
CA GLU A 174 -4.54 -4.78 26.12
C GLU A 174 -3.85 -4.34 24.83
N ASP A 175 -2.54 -4.60 24.66
CA ASP A 175 -1.73 -4.10 23.54
C ASP A 175 -0.95 -5.18 22.77
N SER A 176 -1.01 -6.45 23.19
CA SER A 176 -0.11 -7.49 22.70
C SER A 176 -0.59 -8.92 22.96
N ILE A 177 -0.09 -9.85 22.14
CA ILE A 177 -0.24 -11.29 22.26
C ILE A 177 1.00 -11.84 23.00
N VAL A 178 0.81 -12.33 24.22
CA VAL A 178 1.90 -12.88 25.04
C VAL A 178 2.00 -14.38 24.85
N LEU A 179 3.13 -14.82 24.31
CA LEU A 179 3.50 -16.23 24.20
C LEU A 179 4.25 -16.64 25.47
N LYS A 180 3.59 -17.40 26.34
CA LYS A 180 4.14 -17.88 27.62
C LYS A 180 4.70 -19.29 27.46
N PHE A 181 5.92 -19.50 27.94
CA PHE A 181 6.62 -20.79 27.92
C PHE A 181 7.14 -21.14 29.31
N ASN A 182 7.00 -22.39 29.74
CA ASN A 182 7.56 -22.79 31.03
C ASN A 182 9.07 -23.11 30.99
N ASP A 183 9.65 -23.19 29.80
CA ASP A 183 11.03 -23.57 29.58
C ASP A 183 11.58 -22.82 28.36
N SER A 184 12.79 -22.27 28.47
CA SER A 184 13.46 -21.56 27.40
C SER A 184 13.77 -22.44 26.18
N LYS A 185 13.80 -23.77 26.34
CA LYS A 185 14.07 -24.70 25.22
C LYS A 185 13.07 -24.56 24.06
N TYR A 186 11.87 -24.04 24.32
CA TYR A 186 10.85 -23.81 23.29
C TYR A 186 11.12 -22.54 22.45
N ILE A 187 12.07 -21.71 22.88
CA ILE A 187 12.43 -20.43 22.24
C ILE A 187 13.82 -20.49 21.59
N ILE A 188 14.74 -21.33 22.11
CA ILE A 188 16.15 -21.34 21.68
C ILE A 188 16.27 -21.68 20.19
N ALA A 189 16.72 -20.66 19.44
CA ALA A 189 16.95 -20.64 18.01
C ALA A 189 18.19 -21.47 17.58
N ASN A 190 18.03 -22.78 17.32
CA ASN A 190 18.80 -23.45 16.27
C ASN A 190 18.09 -23.21 14.91
N GLU A 191 18.77 -23.32 13.77
CA GLU A 191 18.17 -23.08 12.43
C GLU A 191 16.87 -23.89 12.15
N SER A 192 16.63 -24.96 12.92
CA SER A 192 15.40 -25.77 12.92
C SER A 192 14.25 -25.27 13.81
N SER A 193 14.44 -24.21 14.60
CA SER A 193 13.51 -23.76 15.68
C SER A 193 12.91 -22.36 15.47
N THR A 194 13.47 -21.54 14.59
CA THR A 194 12.74 -20.43 13.93
C THR A 194 11.45 -20.93 13.26
N ASN A 195 11.46 -22.21 12.89
CA ASN A 195 10.35 -22.90 12.29
C ASN A 195 9.23 -23.20 13.33
N LEU A 196 9.52 -23.80 14.49
CA LEU A 196 8.47 -24.10 15.48
C LEU A 196 7.82 -22.83 16.04
N PHE A 197 8.59 -21.74 16.11
CA PHE A 197 8.11 -20.44 16.54
C PHE A 197 6.94 -19.92 15.68
N ASN A 198 6.95 -20.20 14.39
CA ASN A 198 5.87 -19.83 13.47
C ASN A 198 4.52 -20.45 13.85
N MET A 199 4.54 -21.66 14.44
CA MET A 199 3.32 -22.31 14.93
C MET A 199 2.78 -21.63 16.19
N TYR A 200 3.66 -21.17 17.08
CA TYR A 200 3.24 -20.40 18.26
C TYR A 200 2.65 -19.04 17.86
N LEU A 201 3.25 -18.38 16.86
CA LEU A 201 2.72 -17.14 16.29
C LEU A 201 1.34 -17.37 15.65
N PHE A 202 1.17 -18.47 14.89
CA PHE A 202 -0.13 -18.84 14.31
C PHE A 202 -1.21 -19.03 15.37
N VAL A 203 -0.92 -19.82 16.41
CA VAL A 203 -1.87 -20.05 17.52
C VAL A 203 -2.20 -18.75 18.25
N GLY A 204 -1.20 -17.87 18.43
CA GLY A 204 -1.39 -16.54 19.00
C GLY A 204 -2.35 -15.68 18.19
N LEU A 205 -2.13 -15.58 16.87
CA LEU A 205 -3.02 -14.81 15.97
C LEU A 205 -4.41 -15.41 15.90
N SER A 206 -4.54 -16.74 15.83
CA SER A 206 -5.84 -17.41 15.81
C SER A 206 -6.67 -17.05 17.04
N ARG A 207 -6.09 -17.12 18.25
CA ARG A 207 -6.77 -16.70 19.47
C ARG A 207 -7.12 -15.21 19.48
N ALA A 208 -6.20 -14.36 19.01
CA ALA A 208 -6.41 -12.92 18.96
C ALA A 208 -7.53 -12.54 17.98
N LEU A 209 -7.59 -13.16 16.80
CA LEU A 209 -8.66 -12.94 15.82
C LEU A 209 -9.99 -13.51 16.28
N HIS A 210 -10.02 -14.67 16.94
CA HIS A 210 -11.23 -15.15 17.59
C HIS A 210 -11.77 -14.15 18.62
N ALA A 211 -10.89 -13.60 19.47
CA ALA A 211 -11.27 -12.57 20.44
C ALA A 211 -11.73 -11.29 19.76
N PHE A 212 -11.06 -10.86 18.68
CA PHE A 212 -11.45 -9.72 17.87
C PHE A 212 -12.88 -9.87 17.34
N ILE A 213 -13.23 -11.02 16.76
CA ILE A 213 -14.60 -11.28 16.28
C ILE A 213 -15.59 -11.23 17.43
N MET A 214 -15.29 -11.88 18.56
CA MET A 214 -16.17 -11.89 19.74
C MET A 214 -16.41 -10.48 20.30
N ASN A 215 -15.39 -9.62 20.30
CA ASN A 215 -15.48 -8.27 20.84
C ASN A 215 -16.22 -7.30 19.91
N ASN A 216 -16.14 -7.53 18.59
CA ASN A 216 -16.59 -6.55 17.59
C ASN A 216 -17.80 -7.02 16.77
N ASN A 217 -18.24 -8.27 16.90
CA ASN A 217 -19.50 -8.76 16.32
C ASN A 217 -20.69 -8.52 17.26
N THR A 218 -20.95 -7.26 17.61
CA THR A 218 -22.03 -6.90 18.56
C THR A 218 -23.43 -7.21 18.03
N GLU A 219 -23.59 -7.25 16.71
CA GLU A 219 -24.86 -7.46 16.03
C GLU A 219 -25.13 -8.93 15.66
N ASN A 220 -24.20 -9.85 16.00
CA ASN A 220 -24.23 -11.27 15.63
C ASN A 220 -24.45 -11.49 14.13
N GLU A 221 -23.76 -10.70 13.31
CA GLU A 221 -23.74 -10.87 11.87
C GLU A 221 -22.88 -12.07 11.46
N GLU A 222 -23.10 -12.58 10.24
CA GLU A 222 -22.36 -13.73 9.69
C GLU A 222 -20.88 -13.38 9.45
N PHE A 223 -20.60 -12.14 9.08
CA PHE A 223 -19.27 -11.59 8.87
C PHE A 223 -19.21 -10.15 9.40
N ILE A 224 -18.02 -9.68 9.74
CA ILE A 224 -17.79 -8.28 10.15
C ILE A 224 -17.12 -7.54 9.00
N GLU A 225 -17.74 -6.45 8.53
CA GLU A 225 -17.13 -5.54 7.57
C GLU A 225 -16.08 -4.65 8.27
N LEU A 226 -14.80 -4.83 7.94
CA LEU A 226 -13.70 -4.17 8.66
C LEU A 226 -13.67 -2.65 8.48
N GLN A 227 -14.14 -2.13 7.34
CA GLN A 227 -14.15 -0.69 7.06
C GLN A 227 -15.24 0.07 7.84
N SER A 228 -16.25 -0.63 8.37
CA SER A 228 -17.31 0.00 9.18
C SER A 228 -16.92 0.13 10.65
N LEU A 229 -15.88 -0.57 11.10
CA LEU A 229 -15.39 -0.53 12.46
C LEU A 229 -14.65 0.77 12.77
N ASN A 230 -14.86 1.30 13.98
CA ASN A 230 -14.21 2.51 14.45
C ASN A 230 -13.06 2.18 15.41
N GLU A 231 -11.82 2.40 14.98
CA GLU A 231 -10.59 2.15 15.75
C GLU A 231 -10.60 2.82 17.14
N HIS A 232 -11.28 3.96 17.30
CA HIS A 232 -11.32 4.72 18.56
C HIS A 232 -12.22 4.12 19.64
N GLN A 233 -13.02 3.12 19.32
CA GLN A 233 -13.92 2.43 20.25
C GLN A 233 -13.41 1.05 20.67
N MET A 234 -12.24 0.65 20.16
CA MET A 234 -11.65 -0.67 20.35
C MET A 234 -10.54 -0.62 21.41
N ASN A 235 -10.21 -1.79 21.97
CA ASN A 235 -8.98 -1.92 22.76
C ASN A 235 -7.75 -1.83 21.82
N ASN A 236 -6.57 -1.50 22.38
CA ASN A 236 -5.38 -1.24 21.57
C ASN A 236 -4.95 -2.46 20.72
N LEU A 237 -5.17 -3.68 21.20
CA LEU A 237 -4.86 -4.90 20.45
C LEU A 237 -5.77 -5.04 19.22
N ASP A 238 -7.07 -4.84 19.41
CA ASP A 238 -8.07 -4.92 18.34
C ASP A 238 -7.84 -3.83 17.29
N SER A 239 -7.54 -2.59 17.69
CA SER A 239 -7.17 -1.53 16.75
C SER A 239 -5.95 -1.93 15.91
N LYS A 240 -4.90 -2.48 16.54
CA LYS A 240 -3.70 -2.95 15.80
C LYS A 240 -4.02 -4.09 14.84
N LEU A 241 -4.87 -5.04 15.23
CA LEU A 241 -5.30 -6.15 14.38
C LEU A 241 -6.12 -5.63 13.19
N LEU A 242 -7.03 -4.68 13.43
CA LEU A 242 -7.82 -4.03 12.38
C LEU A 242 -6.91 -3.35 11.36
N SER A 243 -5.99 -2.50 11.81
CA SER A 243 -5.06 -1.82 10.91
C SER A 243 -4.19 -2.83 10.14
N LEU A 244 -3.73 -3.91 10.76
CA LEU A 244 -2.98 -4.97 10.07
C LEU A 244 -3.80 -5.68 8.99
N MET A 245 -5.07 -5.97 9.27
CA MET A 245 -5.97 -6.61 8.29
C MET A 245 -6.26 -5.68 7.10
N LEU A 246 -6.59 -4.41 7.38
CA LEU A 246 -6.83 -3.40 6.35
C LEU A 246 -5.58 -3.17 5.47
N ASN A 247 -4.39 -3.08 6.08
CA ASN A 247 -3.12 -2.98 5.35
C ASN A 247 -2.83 -4.18 4.43
N LYS A 248 -3.47 -5.33 4.69
CA LYS A 248 -3.42 -6.53 3.86
C LYS A 248 -4.59 -6.66 2.87
N GLY A 249 -5.40 -5.62 2.74
CA GLY A 249 -6.53 -5.57 1.80
C GLY A 249 -7.66 -6.52 2.19
N ILE A 250 -7.78 -6.83 3.48
CA ILE A 250 -8.84 -7.67 4.02
C ILE A 250 -10.03 -6.76 4.29
N LYS A 251 -11.21 -7.16 3.79
CA LYS A 251 -12.44 -6.35 3.86
C LYS A 251 -13.41 -6.86 4.91
N GLU A 252 -13.42 -8.17 5.10
CA GLU A 252 -14.35 -8.86 5.98
C GLU A 252 -13.62 -9.95 6.77
N ILE A 253 -14.16 -10.26 7.95
CA ILE A 253 -13.69 -11.35 8.80
C ILE A 253 -14.88 -12.11 9.40
N ASP A 254 -14.72 -13.42 9.49
CA ASP A 254 -15.63 -14.37 10.12
C ASP A 254 -14.78 -15.52 10.70
N TYR A 255 -15.43 -16.49 11.37
CA TYR A 255 -14.71 -17.60 12.02
C TYR A 255 -14.05 -18.57 11.03
N GLU A 256 -14.58 -18.71 9.82
CA GLU A 256 -14.05 -19.58 8.76
C GLU A 256 -12.88 -18.92 8.02
N SER A 257 -12.87 -17.59 7.91
CA SER A 257 -11.81 -16.86 7.20
C SER A 257 -10.52 -16.63 8.02
N ILE A 258 -10.52 -16.90 9.34
CA ILE A 258 -9.38 -16.69 10.25
C ILE A 258 -8.06 -17.22 9.68
N ASP A 259 -8.01 -18.47 9.23
CA ASP A 259 -6.76 -19.08 8.76
C ASP A 259 -6.20 -18.38 7.52
N SER A 260 -7.09 -17.98 6.60
CA SER A 260 -6.72 -17.25 5.39
C SER A 260 -6.21 -15.84 5.70
N ILE A 261 -6.80 -15.20 6.72
CA ILE A 261 -6.40 -13.88 7.21
C ILE A 261 -5.04 -13.98 7.88
N ILE A 262 -4.82 -14.98 8.74
CA ILE A 262 -3.51 -15.25 9.36
C ILE A 262 -2.44 -15.43 8.30
N ALA A 263 -2.71 -16.21 7.25
CA ALA A 263 -1.77 -16.38 6.14
C ALA A 263 -1.38 -15.02 5.54
N LYS A 264 -2.33 -14.12 5.28
CA LYS A 264 -2.05 -12.78 4.74
C LYS A 264 -1.26 -11.88 5.69
N ILE A 265 -1.71 -11.71 6.94
CA ILE A 265 -1.09 -10.79 7.92
C ILE A 265 0.29 -11.26 8.39
N SER A 266 0.53 -12.58 8.37
CA SER A 266 1.81 -13.19 8.73
C SER A 266 2.76 -13.40 7.54
N ASN A 267 2.35 -13.03 6.32
CA ASN A 267 3.08 -13.29 5.07
C ASN A 267 3.40 -14.78 4.89
N ASN A 268 2.37 -15.63 4.97
CA ASN A 268 2.37 -17.08 4.83
C ASN A 268 3.37 -17.78 5.75
N ILE A 269 3.28 -17.51 7.05
CA ILE A 269 4.24 -18.01 8.03
C ILE A 269 4.32 -19.55 8.09
N ILE A 270 3.20 -20.24 7.85
CA ILE A 270 3.14 -21.71 7.74
C ILE A 270 3.83 -22.20 6.46
N GLU A 271 3.62 -21.58 5.31
CA GLU A 271 4.31 -22.00 4.07
C GLU A 271 5.82 -21.80 4.19
N LYS A 272 6.26 -20.70 4.84
CA LYS A 272 7.67 -20.47 5.15
C LYS A 272 8.24 -21.55 6.05
N TYR A 273 7.48 -22.01 7.04
CA TYR A 273 7.84 -23.15 7.89
C TYR A 273 8.01 -24.43 7.08
N VAL A 274 6.99 -24.82 6.30
CA VAL A 274 6.98 -26.06 5.51
C VAL A 274 8.14 -26.08 4.51
N ASN A 275 8.33 -24.99 3.75
CA ASN A 275 9.42 -24.87 2.77
C ASN A 275 10.80 -24.97 3.42
N SER A 276 10.96 -24.45 4.65
CA SER A 276 12.23 -24.50 5.37
C SER A 276 12.53 -25.92 5.85
N ILE A 277 11.52 -26.65 6.33
CA ILE A 277 11.67 -28.07 6.71
C ILE A 277 11.95 -28.94 5.50
N GLU A 278 11.25 -28.74 4.38
CA GLU A 278 11.48 -29.48 3.13
C GLU A 278 12.91 -29.29 2.62
N ARG A 279 13.45 -28.06 2.70
CA ARG A 279 14.86 -27.79 2.37
C ARG A 279 15.84 -28.51 3.29
N ILE A 280 15.60 -28.52 4.60
CA ILE A 280 16.46 -29.26 5.54
C ILE A 280 16.42 -30.77 5.24
N MET A 281 15.24 -31.33 4.95
CA MET A 281 15.11 -32.75 4.62
C MET A 281 15.76 -33.11 3.27
N ASN A 282 15.72 -32.21 2.29
CA ASN A 282 16.25 -32.46 0.94
C ASN A 282 17.76 -32.18 0.79
N TYR A 283 18.33 -31.26 1.59
CA TYR A 283 19.73 -30.84 1.50
C TYR A 283 20.57 -31.14 2.76
N GLY A 284 19.99 -31.81 3.76
CA GLY A 284 20.65 -32.20 5.01
C GLY A 284 21.43 -33.51 4.94
N ASN A 285 22.03 -33.84 3.80
CA ASN A 285 23.04 -34.90 3.64
C ASN A 285 24.40 -34.29 3.28
#